data_AF-A0A8T2ZX65-F1
#
_entry.id   AF-A0A8T2ZX65-F1
#
_cell.length_a   1.000
_cell.length_b   1.000
_cell.length_c   1.000
_cell.angle_alpha   90.00
_cell.angle_beta   90.00
_cell.angle_gamma   90.00
#
_symmetry.space_group_name_H-M   'P 1'
#
loop_
_entity.id
_entity.type
_entity.pdbx_description
1 polymer ?
#
loop_
_entity_poly.entity_id
_entity_poly.type
_entity_poly.pdbx_seq_one_letter_code
_entity_poly.pdbx_strand_id
1 'polypeptide(L)'
;MSSLKTLSIFSFLFAALHFPSVHAATFDITNKCPYTVWAAAKPGGGRKLNNGEKWTISAAPGTTQARIWARTNCQFDGAGKGKCQTGDCNGLLECQGYGSPPNTLAEYAIGQFANQDFIDISNIDGFNVPMEFSSASAGCTRVIKCTADIVGQCPNELKVPGGCNGPCPVFKTDEYCCNSGTCGPTTFSKYFKERCPDAYSYPKDDPTSLFTCPTGTNYKVIFCP
;
A
#
# COMPACT_ATOMS: atom_id res chain seq x y z
N MET A 1 -79.82 -3.05 -21.21
CA MET A 1 -78.48 -2.41 -21.14
C MET A 1 -77.72 -3.01 -19.97
N SER A 2 -76.97 -4.08 -20.22
CA SER A 2 -76.11 -4.74 -19.21
C SER A 2 -74.67 -4.29 -19.46
N SER A 3 -74.02 -3.73 -18.44
CA SER A 3 -72.67 -3.19 -18.51
C SER A 3 -71.65 -4.30 -18.29
N LEU A 4 -70.87 -4.64 -19.32
CA LEU A 4 -69.70 -5.51 -19.22
C LEU A 4 -68.56 -4.75 -18.54
N LYS A 5 -68.06 -5.24 -17.40
CA LYS A 5 -66.84 -4.77 -16.76
C LYS A 5 -65.63 -5.48 -17.39
N THR A 6 -64.79 -4.74 -18.09
CA THR A 6 -63.50 -5.22 -18.59
C THR A 6 -62.47 -5.16 -17.46
N LEU A 7 -62.00 -6.31 -16.98
CA LEU A 7 -60.93 -6.40 -15.98
C LEU A 7 -59.57 -6.28 -16.72
N SER A 8 -58.85 -5.16 -16.51
CA SER A 8 -57.51 -4.97 -17.05
C SER A 8 -56.49 -5.67 -16.14
N ILE A 9 -55.88 -6.75 -16.62
CA ILE A 9 -54.82 -7.48 -15.93
C ILE A 9 -53.49 -6.74 -16.20
N PHE A 10 -53.02 -5.97 -15.22
CA PHE A 10 -51.67 -5.41 -15.24
C PHE A 10 -50.66 -6.51 -14.92
N SER A 11 -49.94 -7.00 -15.94
CA SER A 11 -48.73 -7.82 -15.73
C SER A 11 -47.60 -6.92 -15.23
N PHE A 12 -47.26 -7.03 -13.95
CA PHE A 12 -46.05 -6.44 -13.40
C PHE A 12 -44.83 -7.27 -13.84
N LEU A 13 -44.08 -6.79 -14.83
CA LEU A 13 -42.72 -7.27 -15.08
C LEU A 13 -41.83 -6.90 -13.89
N PHE A 14 -41.49 -7.88 -13.06
CA PHE A 14 -40.42 -7.75 -12.06
C PHE A 14 -39.07 -7.77 -12.79
N ALA A 15 -38.52 -6.60 -13.11
CA ALA A 15 -37.13 -6.48 -13.53
C ALA A 15 -36.24 -6.81 -12.33
N ALA A 16 -35.59 -7.98 -12.35
CA ALA A 16 -34.57 -8.33 -11.37
C ALA A 16 -33.38 -7.37 -11.53
N LEU A 17 -33.30 -6.37 -10.65
CA LEU A 17 -32.13 -5.50 -10.54
C LEU A 17 -30.97 -6.35 -10.01
N HIS A 18 -30.15 -6.85 -10.93
CA HIS A 18 -28.85 -7.41 -10.60
C HIS A 18 -27.94 -6.27 -10.17
N PHE A 19 -27.87 -6.01 -8.87
CA PHE A 19 -26.81 -5.18 -8.31
C PHE A 19 -25.51 -6.00 -8.37
N PRO A 20 -24.49 -5.61 -9.15
CA PRO A 20 -23.20 -6.24 -9.04
C PRO A 20 -22.70 -6.02 -7.60
N SER A 21 -22.58 -7.10 -6.83
CA SER A 21 -22.00 -7.06 -5.49
C SER A 21 -20.50 -6.90 -5.64
N VAL A 22 -20.07 -5.64 -5.76
CA VAL A 22 -18.66 -5.28 -5.83
C VAL A 22 -18.07 -5.45 -4.43
N HIS A 23 -17.39 -6.57 -4.19
CA HIS A 23 -16.76 -6.84 -2.90
C HIS A 23 -15.51 -5.98 -2.73
N ALA A 24 -15.39 -5.31 -1.57
CA ALA A 24 -14.18 -4.61 -1.19
C ALA A 24 -13.03 -5.61 -0.96
N ALA A 25 -11.84 -5.28 -1.44
CA ALA A 25 -10.64 -6.04 -1.12
C ALA A 25 -10.31 -5.85 0.36
N THR A 26 -9.90 -6.93 1.03
CA THR A 26 -9.40 -6.88 2.41
C THR A 26 -7.88 -6.98 2.43
N PHE A 27 -7.27 -6.29 3.38
CA PHE A 27 -5.83 -6.27 3.61
C PHE A 27 -5.55 -6.68 5.05
N ASP A 28 -4.97 -7.87 5.24
CA ASP A 28 -4.52 -8.33 6.55
C ASP A 28 -3.08 -7.88 6.79
N ILE A 29 -2.94 -6.86 7.63
CA ILE A 29 -1.65 -6.26 8.01
C ILE A 29 -1.16 -6.96 9.27
N THR A 30 -0.02 -7.63 9.21
CA THR A 30 0.56 -8.38 10.32
C THR A 30 1.93 -7.85 10.70
N ASN A 31 2.17 -7.61 11.99
CA ASN A 31 3.51 -7.33 12.47
C ASN A 31 4.20 -8.63 12.92
N LYS A 32 5.24 -9.07 12.21
CA LYS A 32 6.13 -10.16 12.65
C LYS A 32 7.49 -9.67 13.15
N CYS A 33 7.73 -8.35 13.13
CA CYS A 33 8.97 -7.78 13.63
C CYS A 33 9.14 -8.10 15.13
N PRO A 34 10.37 -8.31 15.62
CA PRO A 34 10.64 -8.55 17.05
C PRO A 34 10.42 -7.31 17.92
N TYR A 35 9.77 -6.27 17.39
CA TYR A 35 9.48 -5.00 18.03
C TYR A 35 8.10 -4.49 17.60
N THR A 36 7.53 -3.59 18.40
CA THR A 36 6.28 -2.90 18.05
C THR A 36 6.47 -2.02 16.82
N VAL A 37 5.49 -2.05 15.93
CA VAL A 37 5.33 -1.07 14.85
C VAL A 37 4.00 -0.36 15.00
N TRP A 38 3.88 0.82 14.41
CA TRP A 38 2.61 1.50 14.25
C TRP A 38 2.25 1.44 12.78
N ALA A 39 1.47 0.42 12.41
CA ALA A 39 0.94 0.30 11.07
C ALA A 39 0.17 1.57 10.69
N ALA A 40 0.26 1.95 9.43
CA ALA A 40 -0.40 3.10 8.86
C ALA A 40 -0.95 2.75 7.49
N ALA A 41 -2.09 3.34 7.15
CA ALA A 41 -2.71 3.20 5.86
C ALA A 41 -3.39 4.50 5.45
N LYS A 42 -3.27 4.87 4.16
CA LYS A 42 -4.07 5.93 3.56
C LYS A 42 -4.69 5.36 2.28
N PRO A 43 -6.03 5.26 2.18
CA PRO A 43 -6.98 5.40 3.28
C PRO A 43 -6.82 4.26 4.31
N GLY A 44 -7.25 4.49 5.56
CA GLY A 44 -7.34 3.43 6.57
C GLY A 44 -7.01 3.87 8.00
N GLY A 45 -6.15 4.86 8.18
CA GLY A 45 -5.76 5.38 9.50
C GLY A 45 -4.44 4.77 9.99
N GLY A 46 -4.38 4.35 11.25
CA GLY A 46 -3.19 3.72 11.78
C GLY A 46 -3.38 3.06 13.14
N ARG A 47 -2.65 1.96 13.37
CA ARG A 47 -2.82 1.12 14.55
C ARG A 47 -1.48 0.66 15.10
N LYS A 48 -1.32 0.71 16.43
CA LYS A 48 -0.19 0.07 17.12
C LYS A 48 -0.34 -1.45 17.00
N LEU A 49 0.71 -2.12 16.53
CA LEU A 49 0.81 -3.57 16.43
C LEU A 49 2.06 -4.06 17.15
N ASN A 50 1.86 -4.80 18.24
CA ASN A 50 2.91 -5.58 18.87
C ASN A 50 3.28 -6.81 18.00
N ASN A 51 4.33 -7.54 18.39
CA ASN A 51 4.72 -8.76 17.67
C ASN A 51 3.55 -9.76 17.62
N GLY A 52 3.23 -10.26 16.43
CA GLY A 52 2.16 -11.20 16.17
C GLY A 52 0.77 -10.57 15.99
N GLU A 53 0.59 -9.29 16.31
CA GLU A 53 -0.70 -8.62 16.18
C GLU A 53 -1.04 -8.29 14.72
N LYS A 54 -2.35 -8.21 14.46
CA LYS A 54 -2.93 -7.99 13.13
C LYS A 54 -3.89 -6.82 13.09
N TRP A 55 -4.02 -6.22 11.91
CA TRP A 55 -5.01 -5.21 11.59
C TRP A 55 -5.56 -5.46 10.19
N THR A 56 -6.88 -5.59 10.08
CA THR A 56 -7.54 -5.72 8.79
C THR A 56 -8.14 -4.37 8.38
N ILE A 57 -7.88 -3.96 7.15
CA ILE A 57 -8.56 -2.83 6.49
C ILE A 57 -9.24 -3.30 5.21
N SER A 58 -10.19 -2.52 4.71
CA SER A 58 -10.87 -2.79 3.45
C SER A 58 -10.70 -1.63 2.49
N ALA A 59 -10.59 -1.94 1.20
CA ALA A 59 -10.55 -0.97 0.12
C ALA A 59 -11.60 -1.30 -0.93
N ALA A 60 -12.51 -0.35 -1.19
CA ALA A 60 -13.50 -0.51 -2.25
C ALA A 60 -12.84 -0.37 -3.64
N PRO A 61 -13.35 -1.04 -4.67
CA PRO A 61 -12.95 -0.76 -6.05
C PRO A 61 -13.09 0.71 -6.40
N GLY A 62 -12.12 1.23 -7.14
CA GLY A 62 -11.91 2.66 -7.36
C GLY A 62 -10.95 3.33 -6.37
N THR A 63 -10.54 2.65 -5.29
CA THR A 63 -9.49 3.15 -4.40
C THR A 63 -8.18 3.30 -5.17
N THR A 64 -7.57 4.48 -5.13
CA THR A 64 -6.31 4.81 -5.84
C THR A 64 -5.37 5.57 -4.92
N GLN A 65 -4.08 5.62 -5.31
CA GLN A 65 -3.03 6.32 -4.57
C GLN A 65 -3.04 5.90 -3.08
N ALA A 66 -3.19 4.60 -2.86
CA ALA A 66 -3.33 4.04 -1.53
C ALA A 66 -2.02 3.42 -1.09
N ARG A 67 -1.72 3.56 0.21
CA ARG A 67 -0.45 3.12 0.80
C ARG A 67 -0.69 2.44 2.13
N ILE A 68 0.06 1.38 2.40
CA ILE A 68 0.25 0.78 3.73
C ILE A 68 1.74 0.81 4.06
N TRP A 69 2.10 1.21 5.28
CA TRP A 69 3.48 1.22 5.74
C TRP A 69 3.60 0.99 7.25
N ALA A 70 4.80 0.62 7.70
CA ALA A 70 5.13 0.55 9.12
C ALA A 70 5.79 1.85 9.57
N ARG A 71 5.41 2.32 10.76
CA ARG A 71 6.11 3.40 11.48
C ARG A 71 6.83 2.81 12.68
N THR A 72 7.99 3.38 13.02
CA THR A 72 8.86 2.86 14.09
C THR A 72 9.15 3.91 15.14
N ASN A 73 9.43 3.45 16.36
CA ASN A 73 9.80 4.26 17.52
C ASN A 73 8.87 5.46 17.73
N CYS A 74 7.56 5.18 17.76
CA CYS A 74 6.54 6.20 17.95
C CYS A 74 6.19 6.41 19.41
N GLN A 75 5.79 7.63 19.74
CA GLN A 75 5.16 7.99 21.00
C GLN A 75 3.94 8.85 20.69
N PHE A 76 2.80 8.48 21.27
CA PHE A 76 1.53 9.20 21.12
C PHE A 76 0.92 9.45 22.50
N ASP A 77 0.24 10.58 22.67
CA ASP A 77 -0.59 10.89 23.81
C ASP A 77 -1.95 10.15 23.74
N GLY A 78 -2.79 10.35 24.75
CA GLY A 78 -4.14 9.75 24.80
C GLY A 78 -5.10 10.26 23.73
N ALA A 79 -4.78 11.35 23.04
CA ALA A 79 -5.53 11.87 21.90
C ALA A 79 -4.98 11.36 20.55
N GLY A 80 -3.98 10.47 20.57
CA GLY A 80 -3.36 9.94 19.36
C GLY A 80 -2.45 10.95 18.65
N LYS A 81 -1.96 11.98 19.34
CA LYS A 81 -0.99 12.95 18.80
C LYS A 81 0.40 12.70 19.35
N GLY A 82 1.42 12.89 18.51
CA GLY A 82 2.79 12.58 18.90
C GLY A 82 3.74 12.55 17.71
N LYS A 83 4.67 11.59 17.70
CA LYS A 83 5.68 11.49 16.64
C LYS A 83 6.23 10.08 16.50
N CYS A 84 6.53 9.69 15.27
CA CYS A 84 7.33 8.51 14.91
C CYS A 84 8.72 8.91 14.41
N GLN A 85 9.70 8.01 14.58
CA GLN A 85 11.04 8.21 14.02
C GLN A 85 11.05 8.06 12.49
N THR A 86 10.36 7.07 11.97
CA THR A 86 10.22 6.81 10.53
C THR A 86 8.75 6.70 10.15
N GLY A 87 8.36 7.19 8.97
CA GLY A 87 6.99 7.04 8.46
C GLY A 87 5.95 7.91 9.16
N ASP A 88 6.35 8.91 9.95
CA ASP A 88 5.43 9.79 10.66
C ASP A 88 4.44 10.49 9.71
N CYS A 89 3.16 10.52 10.06
CA CYS A 89 2.09 11.07 9.23
C CYS A 89 1.45 12.30 9.88
N ASN A 90 2.26 13.35 10.02
CA ASN A 90 1.91 14.63 10.67
C ASN A 90 1.58 14.48 12.16
N GLY A 91 2.31 13.60 12.85
CA GLY A 91 2.20 13.36 14.28
C GLY A 91 0.88 12.72 14.71
N LEU A 92 0.16 12.06 13.82
CA LEU A 92 -1.11 11.40 14.12
C LEU A 92 -0.94 9.88 14.22
N LEU A 93 -1.58 9.25 15.21
CA LEU A 93 -1.73 7.81 15.28
C LEU A 93 -2.56 7.31 14.09
N GLU A 94 -3.72 7.94 13.87
CA GLU A 94 -4.65 7.66 12.78
C GLU A 94 -4.31 8.52 11.55
N CYS A 95 -3.46 8.00 10.65
CA CYS A 95 -2.95 8.77 9.51
C CYS A 95 -4.07 9.26 8.56
N GLN A 96 -4.02 10.55 8.22
CA GLN A 96 -4.90 11.19 7.24
C GLN A 96 -4.20 11.50 5.91
N GLY A 97 -2.89 11.28 5.85
CA GLY A 97 -2.03 11.52 4.70
C GLY A 97 -0.85 10.55 4.68
N TYR A 98 0.06 10.73 3.73
CA TYR A 98 1.25 9.89 3.61
C TYR A 98 2.24 10.11 4.73
N GLY A 99 3.07 9.10 4.98
CA GLY A 99 4.15 9.15 5.95
C GLY A 99 5.40 9.84 5.41
N SER A 100 6.18 10.41 6.32
CA SER A 100 7.47 11.03 6.05
C SER A 100 8.53 9.96 5.74
N PRO A 101 9.34 10.11 4.68
CA PRO A 101 10.50 9.24 4.42
C PRO A 101 11.49 9.15 5.61
N PRO A 102 12.16 8.00 5.82
CA PRO A 102 12.03 6.77 5.05
C PRO A 102 10.83 5.93 5.50
N ASN A 103 10.16 5.30 4.55
CA ASN A 103 9.18 4.26 4.84
C ASN A 103 9.06 3.28 3.66
N THR A 104 9.15 1.98 3.94
CA THR A 104 8.87 0.95 2.94
C THR A 104 7.36 0.95 2.67
N LEU A 105 6.96 1.08 1.41
CA LEU A 105 5.56 1.22 1.03
C LEU A 105 5.03 -0.07 0.39
N ALA A 106 3.83 -0.48 0.78
CA ALA A 106 2.95 -1.26 -0.08
C ALA A 106 1.97 -0.28 -0.74
N GLU A 107 2.06 -0.11 -2.05
CA GLU A 107 1.19 0.79 -2.82
C GLU A 107 0.16 -0.03 -3.59
N TYR A 108 -1.08 0.48 -3.68
CA TYR A 108 -2.13 -0.22 -4.40
C TYR A 108 -3.19 0.70 -5.01
N ALA A 109 -3.83 0.19 -6.06
CA ALA A 109 -5.05 0.73 -6.64
C ALA A 109 -6.00 -0.41 -7.02
N ILE A 110 -7.24 -0.38 -6.51
CA ILE A 110 -8.20 -1.51 -6.62
C ILE A 110 -9.22 -1.24 -7.71
N GLY A 111 -9.55 -2.24 -8.52
CA GLY A 111 -10.63 -2.13 -9.51
C GLY A 111 -10.37 -1.10 -10.60
N GLN A 112 -9.17 -1.11 -11.16
CA GLN A 112 -8.73 -0.17 -12.19
C GLN A 112 -9.02 -0.72 -13.60
N PHE A 113 -8.20 -0.34 -14.58
CA PHE A 113 -8.34 -0.77 -15.97
C PHE A 113 -8.45 -2.31 -16.07
N ALA A 114 -9.35 -2.78 -16.93
CA ALA A 114 -9.62 -4.20 -17.18
C ALA A 114 -9.98 -5.04 -15.93
N ASN A 115 -10.59 -4.42 -14.90
CA ASN A 115 -10.90 -5.07 -13.62
C ASN A 115 -9.67 -5.72 -12.98
N GLN A 116 -8.56 -4.99 -13.00
CA GLN A 116 -7.35 -5.37 -12.31
C GLN A 116 -7.06 -4.43 -11.15
N ASP A 117 -6.54 -5.02 -10.10
CA ASP A 117 -5.85 -4.32 -9.03
C ASP A 117 -4.39 -4.18 -9.43
N PHE A 118 -3.81 -3.00 -9.17
CA PHE A 118 -2.39 -2.72 -9.34
C PHE A 118 -1.76 -2.67 -7.95
N ILE A 119 -0.67 -3.40 -7.77
CA ILE A 119 0.00 -3.55 -6.48
C ILE A 119 1.52 -3.54 -6.66
N ASP A 120 2.22 -2.96 -5.69
CA ASP A 120 3.68 -2.92 -5.66
C ASP A 120 4.23 -2.70 -4.25
N ILE A 121 5.51 -3.03 -4.08
CA ILE A 121 6.33 -2.50 -2.98
C ILE A 121 7.20 -1.39 -3.55
N SER A 122 7.34 -0.28 -2.82
CA SER A 122 8.13 0.86 -3.26
C SER A 122 9.14 1.29 -2.21
N ASN A 123 10.39 1.45 -2.67
CA ASN A 123 11.52 2.01 -1.93
C ASN A 123 11.89 3.42 -2.45
N ILE A 124 11.06 4.05 -3.29
CA ILE A 124 11.30 5.41 -3.79
C ILE A 124 11.39 6.42 -2.65
N ASP A 125 10.49 6.27 -1.66
CA ASP A 125 10.48 7.05 -0.42
C ASP A 125 11.43 6.46 0.64
N GLY A 126 12.26 5.48 0.28
CA GLY A 126 13.22 4.80 1.16
C GLY A 126 12.70 3.52 1.79
N PHE A 127 13.44 3.03 2.77
CA PHE A 127 13.21 1.76 3.44
C PHE A 127 13.41 1.91 4.95
N ASN A 128 12.53 1.31 5.74
CA ASN A 128 12.67 1.26 7.19
C ASN A 128 12.45 -0.16 7.75
N VAL A 129 11.41 -0.84 7.29
CA VAL A 129 11.00 -2.16 7.77
C VAL A 129 10.87 -3.12 6.58
N PRO A 130 11.43 -4.34 6.66
CA PRO A 130 11.20 -5.38 5.67
C PRO A 130 9.72 -5.67 5.45
N MET A 131 9.32 -5.96 4.22
CA MET A 131 7.91 -6.11 3.87
C MET A 131 7.67 -7.27 2.90
N GLU A 132 6.59 -8.00 3.14
CA GLU A 132 5.89 -8.82 2.14
C GLU A 132 4.55 -8.18 1.83
N PHE A 133 4.21 -8.08 0.55
CA PHE A 133 2.88 -7.72 0.07
C PHE A 133 2.47 -8.79 -0.94
N SER A 134 1.40 -9.50 -0.66
CA SER A 134 1.02 -10.69 -1.45
C SER A 134 -0.49 -10.87 -1.49
N SER A 135 -0.94 -11.57 -2.53
CA SER A 135 -2.30 -12.09 -2.58
C SER A 135 -2.55 -13.09 -1.45
N ALA A 136 -3.75 -13.05 -0.90
CA ALA A 136 -4.34 -14.01 0.03
C ALA A 136 -5.48 -14.81 -0.62
N SER A 137 -5.70 -14.65 -1.93
CA SER A 137 -6.77 -15.34 -2.68
C SER A 137 -6.18 -16.29 -3.73
N ALA A 138 -6.80 -17.46 -3.92
CA ALA A 138 -6.32 -18.47 -4.87
C ALA A 138 -6.28 -17.98 -6.34
N GLY A 139 -7.12 -16.99 -6.69
CA GLY A 139 -7.18 -16.40 -8.04
C GLY A 139 -6.00 -15.51 -8.42
N CYS A 140 -5.10 -15.20 -7.48
CA CYS A 140 -3.85 -14.49 -7.75
C CYS A 140 -2.72 -15.07 -6.89
N THR A 141 -1.57 -15.40 -7.49
CA THR A 141 -0.42 -15.99 -6.78
C THR A 141 0.72 -15.01 -6.56
N ARG A 142 0.46 -13.70 -6.72
CA ARG A 142 1.50 -12.67 -6.59
C ARG A 142 2.02 -12.57 -5.17
N VAL A 143 3.35 -12.61 -5.06
CA VAL A 143 4.12 -12.44 -3.83
C VAL A 143 5.23 -11.45 -4.14
N ILE A 144 5.22 -10.30 -3.47
CA ILE A 144 6.23 -9.24 -3.58
C ILE A 144 6.94 -9.15 -2.24
N LYS A 145 8.27 -9.22 -2.25
CA LYS A 145 9.07 -9.17 -1.02
C LYS A 145 10.22 -8.20 -1.15
N CYS A 146 10.46 -7.46 -0.07
CA CYS A 146 11.67 -6.69 0.13
C CYS A 146 12.19 -6.95 1.55
N THR A 147 13.12 -7.90 1.66
CA THR A 147 13.56 -8.48 2.94
C THR A 147 15.05 -8.40 3.21
N ALA A 148 15.81 -7.80 2.30
CA ALA A 148 17.24 -7.59 2.49
C ALA A 148 17.53 -6.61 3.65
N ASP A 149 18.73 -6.70 4.21
CA ASP A 149 19.22 -5.76 5.22
C ASP A 149 19.63 -4.42 4.58
N ILE A 150 18.62 -3.66 4.11
CA ILE A 150 18.82 -2.35 3.51
C ILE A 150 19.27 -1.30 4.55
N VAL A 151 18.82 -1.41 5.80
CA VAL A 151 19.18 -0.45 6.85
C VAL A 151 20.64 -0.64 7.28
N GLY A 152 21.09 -1.88 7.50
CA GLY A 152 22.46 -2.19 7.89
C GLY A 152 23.48 -1.87 6.80
N GLN A 153 23.09 -1.99 5.53
CA GLN A 153 23.96 -1.76 4.37
C GLN A 153 23.75 -0.40 3.69
N CYS A 154 22.95 0.49 4.29
CA CYS A 154 22.57 1.75 3.68
C CYS A 154 23.80 2.62 3.32
N PRO A 155 23.88 3.15 2.09
CA PRO A 155 24.88 4.14 1.71
C PRO A 155 24.86 5.34 2.66
N ASN A 156 26.03 5.87 2.99
CA ASN A 156 26.16 6.92 4.01
C ASN A 156 25.34 8.17 3.67
N GLU A 157 25.20 8.49 2.38
CA GLU A 157 24.45 9.63 1.86
C GLU A 157 22.94 9.52 2.10
N LEU A 158 22.43 8.29 2.26
CA LEU A 158 21.01 7.99 2.43
C LEU A 158 20.67 7.58 3.86
N LYS A 159 21.68 7.31 4.69
CA LYS A 159 21.51 6.73 6.02
C LYS A 159 20.89 7.73 6.98
N VAL A 160 19.85 7.29 7.67
CA VAL A 160 19.21 8.04 8.76
C VAL A 160 18.89 7.13 9.93
N PRO A 161 18.66 7.68 11.14
CA PRO A 161 18.25 6.87 12.27
C PRO A 161 16.97 6.07 11.97
N GLY A 162 17.08 4.73 12.04
CA GLY A 162 15.96 3.81 11.84
C GLY A 162 15.61 3.47 10.38
N GLY A 163 16.37 3.94 9.39
CA GLY A 163 16.08 3.63 7.99
C GLY A 163 17.15 4.07 6.98
N CYS A 164 16.83 3.87 5.71
CA CYS A 164 17.61 4.29 4.55
C CYS A 164 16.70 5.12 3.65
N ASN A 165 16.99 6.41 3.48
CA ASN A 165 16.18 7.27 2.62
C ASN A 165 16.28 6.86 1.15
N GLY A 166 15.22 7.12 0.40
CA GLY A 166 15.31 7.14 -1.05
C GLY A 166 16.12 8.35 -1.53
N PRO A 167 16.74 8.29 -2.71
CA PRO A 167 17.56 9.39 -3.20
C PRO A 167 16.73 10.64 -3.55
N CYS A 168 15.49 10.49 -4.02
CA CYS A 168 14.64 11.66 -4.32
C CYS A 168 14.34 12.52 -3.07
N PRO A 169 13.87 11.96 -1.94
CA PRO A 169 13.70 12.71 -0.70
C PRO A 169 14.95 13.48 -0.23
N VAL A 170 16.15 12.94 -0.48
CA VAL A 170 17.43 13.53 -0.05
C VAL A 170 17.88 14.64 -1.00
N PHE A 171 18.02 14.31 -2.29
CA PHE A 171 18.68 15.19 -3.26
C PHE A 171 17.71 16.13 -3.97
N LYS A 172 16.43 15.75 -4.10
CA LYS A 172 15.37 16.56 -4.72
C LYS A 172 15.69 17.04 -6.14
N THR A 173 16.46 16.25 -6.90
CA THR A 173 16.79 16.53 -8.30
C THR A 173 15.93 15.70 -9.24
N ASP A 174 15.77 16.15 -10.48
CA ASP A 174 15.02 15.41 -11.50
C ASP A 174 15.66 14.07 -11.86
N GLU A 175 16.97 13.91 -11.67
CA GLU A 175 17.67 12.64 -11.83
C GLU A 175 17.08 11.54 -10.93
N TYR A 176 16.71 11.88 -9.68
CA TYR A 176 16.18 10.92 -8.72
C TYR A 176 14.67 10.95 -8.59
N CYS A 177 14.05 12.12 -8.80
CA CYS A 177 12.60 12.32 -8.63
C CYS A 177 11.81 12.17 -9.93
N CYS A 178 12.47 12.19 -11.09
CA CYS A 178 11.85 12.01 -12.40
C CYS A 178 10.68 12.97 -12.71
N ASN A 179 10.62 14.19 -12.14
CA ASN A 179 9.49 15.10 -12.38
C ASN A 179 9.45 15.61 -13.83
N SER A 180 10.61 15.70 -14.46
CA SER A 180 10.76 16.12 -15.85
C SER A 180 11.86 15.33 -16.56
N GLY A 181 11.87 15.39 -17.89
CA GLY A 181 12.93 14.79 -18.71
C GLY A 181 12.96 13.26 -18.72
N THR A 182 14.11 12.73 -19.14
CA THR A 182 14.40 11.30 -19.13
C THR A 182 14.87 10.89 -17.75
N CYS A 183 14.38 9.75 -17.26
CA CYS A 183 14.75 9.21 -15.97
C CYS A 183 15.07 7.73 -16.12
N GLY A 184 16.05 7.26 -15.35
CA GLY A 184 16.50 5.89 -15.40
C GLY A 184 17.24 5.49 -14.14
N PRO A 185 17.80 4.27 -14.11
CA PRO A 185 18.50 3.76 -12.95
C PRO A 185 19.74 4.60 -12.60
N THR A 186 19.92 4.90 -11.32
CA THR A 186 21.10 5.58 -10.75
C THR A 186 21.90 4.61 -9.89
N THR A 187 23.07 5.02 -9.40
CA THR A 187 23.84 4.23 -8.42
C THR A 187 23.00 3.92 -7.17
N PHE A 188 22.23 4.90 -6.68
CA PHE A 188 21.39 4.72 -5.50
C PHE A 188 20.16 3.85 -5.77
N SER A 189 19.49 3.99 -6.92
CA SER A 189 18.33 3.11 -7.20
C SER A 189 18.79 1.66 -7.41
N LYS A 190 19.94 1.43 -8.06
CA LYS A 190 20.53 0.09 -8.22
C LYS A 190 20.81 -0.56 -6.86
N TYR A 191 21.28 0.19 -5.86
CA TYR A 191 21.47 -0.32 -4.50
C TYR A 191 20.19 -0.95 -3.92
N PHE A 192 19.04 -0.28 -4.06
CA PHE A 192 17.74 -0.82 -3.63
C PHE A 192 17.29 -1.98 -4.51
N LYS A 193 17.45 -1.86 -5.84
CA LYS A 193 16.96 -2.85 -6.81
C LYS A 193 17.68 -4.20 -6.71
N GLU A 194 18.99 -4.18 -6.51
CA GLU A 194 19.78 -5.40 -6.31
C GLU A 194 19.36 -6.18 -5.05
N ARG A 195 18.84 -5.47 -4.04
CA ARG A 195 18.42 -6.03 -2.75
C ARG A 195 16.95 -6.43 -2.72
N CYS A 196 16.12 -5.71 -3.47
CA CYS A 196 14.69 -5.97 -3.60
C CYS A 196 14.29 -5.88 -5.09
N PRO A 197 14.53 -6.94 -5.87
CA PRO A 197 14.32 -6.94 -7.32
C PRO A 197 12.87 -6.66 -7.75
N ASP A 198 11.90 -7.01 -6.91
CA ASP A 198 10.47 -6.82 -7.21
C ASP A 198 9.94 -5.44 -6.75
N ALA A 199 10.75 -4.63 -6.05
CA ALA A 199 10.32 -3.33 -5.53
C ALA A 199 10.68 -2.19 -6.48
N TYR A 200 9.86 -1.13 -6.52
CA TYR A 200 10.23 0.11 -7.17
C TYR A 200 11.46 0.70 -6.48
N SER A 201 12.50 0.97 -7.27
CA SER A 201 13.73 1.61 -6.80
C SER A 201 13.90 3.05 -7.28
N TYR A 202 13.14 3.45 -8.29
CA TYR A 202 13.02 4.81 -8.82
C TYR A 202 11.65 5.00 -9.51
N PRO A 203 11.18 6.25 -9.74
CA PRO A 203 9.81 6.51 -10.20
C PRO A 203 9.35 5.91 -11.53
N LYS A 204 10.25 5.46 -12.41
CA LYS A 204 9.91 4.86 -13.72
C LYS A 204 10.35 3.40 -13.81
N ASP A 205 10.33 2.69 -12.68
CA ASP A 205 10.74 1.27 -12.54
C ASP A 205 9.56 0.30 -12.75
N ASP A 206 8.54 0.70 -13.50
CA ASP A 206 7.32 -0.09 -13.74
C ASP A 206 7.57 -1.49 -14.32
N PRO A 207 8.48 -1.68 -15.30
CA PRO A 207 8.60 -2.97 -16.01
C PRO A 207 8.94 -4.17 -15.11
N THR A 208 9.49 -3.94 -13.92
CA THR A 208 9.92 -5.00 -12.99
C THR A 208 9.31 -4.89 -11.60
N SER A 209 8.42 -3.91 -11.38
CA SER A 209 7.95 -3.55 -10.03
C SER A 209 6.44 -3.43 -9.92
N LEU A 210 5.73 -3.22 -11.04
CA LEU A 210 4.27 -3.14 -11.06
C LEU A 210 3.66 -4.51 -11.31
N PHE A 211 2.81 -4.95 -10.39
CA PHE A 211 2.12 -6.23 -10.52
C PHE A 211 0.61 -6.03 -10.53
N THR A 212 -0.09 -7.01 -11.11
CA THR A 212 -1.55 -7.01 -11.14
C THR A 212 -2.14 -8.31 -10.61
N CYS A 213 -3.32 -8.18 -10.01
CA CYS A 213 -4.22 -9.26 -9.62
C CYS A 213 -5.65 -8.94 -10.12
N PRO A 214 -6.51 -9.95 -10.32
CA PRO A 214 -7.92 -9.70 -10.62
C PRO A 214 -8.62 -8.98 -9.45
N THR A 215 -9.49 -8.00 -9.75
CA THR A 215 -10.31 -7.32 -8.72
C THR A 215 -11.13 -8.33 -7.91
N GLY A 216 -11.21 -8.11 -6.59
CA GLY A 216 -11.81 -9.05 -5.64
C GLY A 216 -10.78 -9.97 -4.98
N THR A 217 -9.50 -9.82 -5.33
CA THR A 217 -8.39 -10.41 -4.59
C THR A 217 -8.27 -9.75 -3.22
N ASN A 218 -8.09 -10.56 -2.18
CA ASN A 218 -7.68 -10.12 -0.85
C ASN A 218 -6.16 -10.19 -0.74
N TYR A 219 -5.60 -9.40 0.17
CA TYR A 219 -4.16 -9.26 0.31
C TYR A 219 -3.70 -9.41 1.75
N LYS A 220 -2.42 -9.71 1.90
CA LYS A 220 -1.70 -9.64 3.17
C LYS A 220 -0.51 -8.70 3.02
N VAL A 221 -0.27 -7.91 4.05
CA VAL A 221 0.94 -7.10 4.22
C VAL A 221 1.61 -7.56 5.51
N ILE A 222 2.85 -8.05 5.42
CA ILE A 222 3.57 -8.54 6.58
C ILE A 222 4.83 -7.71 6.76
N PHE A 223 4.95 -7.07 7.93
CA PHE A 223 6.18 -6.43 8.37
C PHE A 223 7.12 -7.47 8.97
N CYS A 224 8.38 -7.49 8.53
CA CYS A 224 9.39 -8.51 8.86
C CYS A 224 8.91 -9.95 8.55
N PRO A 225 8.60 -10.26 7.28
CA PRO A 225 7.94 -11.51 6.89
C PRO A 225 8.70 -12.79 7.20
#